data_AF-A0A3C1G7M0-F1
#
_entry.id   AF-A0A3C1G7M0-F1
#
_cell.length_a   1.000
_cell.length_b   1.000
_cell.length_c   1.000
_cell.angle_alpha   90.00
_cell.angle_beta   90.00
_cell.angle_gamma   90.00
#
_symmetry.space_group_name_H-M   'P 1'
#
loop_
_entity.id
_entity.type
_entity.pdbx_description
1 polymer ?
#
loop_
_entity_poly.entity_id
_entity_poly.type
_entity_poly.pdbx_seq_one_letter_code
_entity_poly.pdbx_strand_id
1 'polypeptide(L)' 'MRRTIQRTLTALVLVVLIPLLAGDELVGVLTLERGHVVDEHARALLVSFASQAAVALRNARLFAQMRCCGPCRS' A
#
# COMPACT_ATOMS: atom_id res chain seq x y z
N MET A 1 -27.60 -12.98 23.98
CA MET A 1 -27.56 -12.93 25.46
C MET A 1 -27.19 -14.33 25.94
N ARG A 2 -25.97 -14.74 26.29
CA ARG A 2 -24.73 -14.12 26.77
C ARG A 2 -23.56 -15.04 26.30
N ARG A 3 -22.66 -14.58 25.43
CA ARG A 3 -21.27 -15.08 25.35
C ARG A 3 -20.36 -13.87 25.29
N THR A 4 -20.37 -13.27 26.47
CA THR A 4 -19.77 -12.04 26.92
C THR A 4 -18.28 -12.29 27.18
N ILE A 5 -17.42 -11.34 26.78
CA ILE A 5 -16.10 -11.04 27.37
C ILE A 5 -14.86 -11.84 26.89
N GLN A 6 -13.94 -11.06 26.31
CA GLN A 6 -12.48 -11.21 26.29
C GLN A 6 -11.83 -12.48 25.71
N ARG A 7 -11.68 -12.50 24.38
CA ARG A 7 -10.34 -12.75 23.78
C ARG A 7 -9.73 -11.41 23.37
N THR A 8 -9.60 -10.50 24.32
CA THR A 8 -8.68 -9.36 24.26
C THR A 8 -7.27 -9.91 24.26
N LEU A 9 -6.70 -10.10 23.08
CA LEU A 9 -5.28 -10.04 22.78
C LEU A 9 -5.21 -10.27 21.27
N THR A 10 -5.64 -9.25 20.51
CA THR A 10 -5.15 -9.06 19.14
C THR A 10 -3.64 -9.01 19.31
N ALA A 11 -2.95 -10.14 19.08
CA ALA A 11 -1.51 -10.20 19.19
C ALA A 11 -0.97 -9.06 18.35
N LEU A 12 -0.16 -8.17 18.93
CA LEU A 12 0.36 -6.99 18.25
C LEU A 12 1.07 -7.48 16.98
N VAL A 13 0.42 -7.31 15.82
CA VAL A 13 1.01 -7.74 14.56
C VAL A 13 2.03 -6.68 14.20
N LEU A 14 3.29 -7.06 14.06
CA LEU A 14 4.28 -6.19 13.44
C LEU A 14 3.82 -5.92 12.01
N VAL A 15 3.55 -4.66 11.70
CA VAL A 15 3.19 -4.21 10.36
C VAL A 15 4.30 -3.30 9.86
N VAL A 16 4.77 -3.56 8.65
CA VAL A 16 5.69 -2.67 7.95
C VAL A 16 4.88 -1.88 6.93
N LEU A 17 4.98 -0.56 7.01
CA LEU A 17 4.30 0.38 6.13
C LEU A 17 5.36 1.09 5.28
N ILE A 18 5.24 0.96 3.97
CA ILE A 18 6.18 1.57 3.03
C ILE A 18 5.40 2.56 2.17
N PRO A 19 5.69 3.87 2.27
CA PRO A 19 5.01 4.86 1.45
C PRO A 19 5.42 4.71 -0.01
N LEU A 20 4.44 4.80 -0.90
CA LEU A 20 4.65 4.78 -2.35
C LEU A 20 4.68 6.24 -2.82
N LEU A 21 5.88 6.77 -3.06
CA LEU A 21 6.11 8.15 -3.50
C LEU A 21 6.50 8.15 -4.98
N ALA A 22 5.77 8.90 -5.80
CA ALA A 22 6.13 9.18 -7.19
C ALA A 22 6.58 10.65 -7.28
N GLY A 23 7.90 10.88 -7.17
CA GLY A 23 8.43 12.21 -6.86
C GLY A 23 8.06 12.60 -5.43
N ASP A 24 7.52 13.81 -5.25
CA ASP A 24 7.07 14.31 -3.95
C ASP A 24 5.61 13.95 -3.61
N GLU A 25 4.92 13.23 -4.50
CA GLU A 25 3.49 12.95 -4.32
C GLU A 25 3.23 11.50 -3.87
N LEU A 26 2.54 11.36 -2.73
CA LEU A 26 2.11 10.09 -2.15
C LEU A 26 0.97 9.47 -2.96
N VAL A 27 1.26 8.35 -3.64
CA VAL A 27 0.24 7.59 -4.38
C VAL A 27 -0.42 6.51 -3.55
N GLY A 28 0.20 6.04 -2.48
CA GLY A 28 -0.36 4.97 -1.67
C GLY A 28 0.61 4.45 -0.61
N VAL A 29 0.23 3.34 0.03
CA VAL A 29 1.04 2.67 1.05
C VAL A 29 1.06 1.19 0.75
N LEU A 30 2.25 0.59 0.70
CA LEU A 30 2.43 -0.85 0.69
C LEU A 30 2.47 -1.34 2.14
N THR A 31 1.53 -2.20 2.47
CA THR A 31 1.40 -2.78 3.82
C THR A 31 1.84 -4.23 3.79
N LEU A 32 2.73 -4.59 4.71
CA LEU A 32 3.18 -5.96 4.93
C LEU A 32 2.68 -6.42 6.29
N GLU A 33 1.74 -7.36 6.29
CA GLU A 33 1.15 -7.92 7.51
C GLU A 33 1.70 -9.33 7.80
N ARG A 34 2.15 -9.54 9.05
CA ARG A 34 2.67 -10.78 9.67
C ARG A 34 4.13 -11.21 9.39
N GLY A 35 4.81 -11.51 10.50
CA GLY A 35 5.62 -12.73 10.71
C GLY A 35 7.05 -12.77 10.17
N HIS A 36 7.42 -11.89 9.25
CA HIS A 36 8.76 -11.90 8.67
C HIS A 36 9.61 -10.76 9.25
N VAL A 37 10.75 -11.14 9.83
CA VAL A 37 11.83 -10.18 10.11
C VAL A 37 12.28 -9.64 8.76
N VAL A 38 12.00 -8.36 8.51
CA VAL A 38 12.52 -7.68 7.33
C VAL A 38 13.98 -7.37 7.63
N ASP A 39 14.87 -8.19 7.10
CA ASP A 39 16.29 -7.89 7.12
C ASP A 39 16.64 -6.74 6.15
N GLU A 40 17.89 -6.29 6.18
CA GLU A 40 18.34 -5.17 5.37
C GLU A 40 18.22 -5.44 3.85
N HIS A 41 18.38 -6.70 3.43
CA HIS A 41 18.25 -7.06 2.02
C HIS A 41 16.78 -7.03 1.56
N ALA A 42 15.89 -7.64 2.34
CA ALA A 42 14.45 -7.55 2.14
C ALA A 42 13.98 -6.10 2.16
N ARG A 43 14.52 -5.25 3.05
CA ARG A 43 14.23 -3.82 3.07
C ARG A 43 14.61 -3.13 1.76
N ALA A 44 15.83 -3.35 1.26
CA ALA A 44 16.29 -2.76 0.00
C ALA A 44 15.43 -3.20 -1.19
N LEU A 45 15.07 -4.49 -1.24
CA LEU A 45 14.17 -5.02 -2.27
C LEU A 45 12.77 -4.40 -2.19
N LEU A 46 12.20 -4.32 -0.99
CA LEU A 46 10.88 -3.74 -0.76
C LEU A 46 10.83 -2.26 -1.10
N VAL A 47 11.90 -1.50 -0.82
CA VAL A 47 12.01 -0.08 -1.20
C VAL A 47 12.11 0.07 -2.72
N SER A 48 12.90 -0.77 -3.40
CA SER A 48 12.99 -0.77 -4.86
C SER A 48 11.68 -1.18 -5.53
N PHE A 49 10.97 -2.13 -4.94
CA PHE A 49 9.64 -2.52 -5.41
C PHE A 49 8.62 -1.38 -5.19
N ALA A 50 8.65 -0.74 -4.02
CA ALA A 50 7.79 0.39 -3.70
C ALA A 50 7.98 1.57 -4.66
N SER A 51 9.21 1.88 -5.06
CA SER A 51 9.47 2.97 -6.02
C SER A 51 8.86 2.69 -7.39
N GLN A 52 8.98 1.45 -7.89
CA GLN A 52 8.38 1.03 -9.17
C GLN A 52 6.85 1.00 -9.09
N ALA A 53 6.30 0.46 -7.99
CA ALA A 53 4.87 0.44 -7.75
C ALA A 53 4.28 1.86 -7.68
N ALA A 54 5.02 2.82 -7.11
CA ALA A 54 4.59 4.20 -7.03
C ALA A 54 4.42 4.84 -8.42
N VAL A 55 5.41 4.64 -9.31
CA VAL A 55 5.34 5.11 -10.70
C VAL A 55 4.18 4.45 -11.45
N ALA A 56 4.01 3.14 -11.31
CA ALA A 56 2.92 2.42 -11.96
C ALA A 56 1.53 2.92 -11.50
N LEU A 57 1.34 3.14 -10.20
CA LEU A 57 0.09 3.67 -9.65
C LEU A 57 -0.17 5.11 -10.10
N ARG A 58 0.86 5.97 -10.16
CA ARG A 58 0.78 7.32 -10.74
C ARG A 58 0.27 7.25 -12.17
N ASN A 59 0.87 6.40 -12.99
CA ASN A 59 0.50 6.23 -14.39
C ASN A 59 -0.93 5.72 -14.56
N ALA A 60 -1.33 4.72 -13.76
CA ALA A 60 -2.70 4.21 -13.76
C ALA A 60 -3.74 5.28 -13.41
N ARG A 61 -3.44 6.14 -12.42
CA ARG A 61 -4.31 7.28 -12.06
C ARG A 61 -4.41 8.32 -13.17
N LEU A 62 -3.29 8.72 -13.75
CA LEU A 62 -3.27 9.66 -14.87
C LEU A 62 -4.05 9.11 -16.07
N PHE A 63 -3.86 7.82 -16.37
CA PHE A 63 -4.57 7.14 -17.43
C PHE A 63 -6.09 7.08 -17.19
N ALA A 64 -6.52 6.80 -15.95
CA ALA A 64 -7.93 6.84 -15.57
C ALA A 64 -8.53 8.25 -15.74
N GLN A 65 -7.79 9.31 -15.37
CA GLN A 65 -8.23 10.70 -15.54
C GLN A 65 -8.38 11.09 -17.01
N MET A 66 -7.42 10.69 -17.86
CA MET A 66 -7.51 10.92 -19.30
C MET A 66 -8.71 10.22 -19.93
N ARG A 67 -9.08 9.03 -19.44
CA ARG A 67 -10.27 8.29 -19.90
C ARG A 67 -11.59 8.86 -19.38
N CYS A 68 -11.61 9.41 -18.17
CA CYS A 68 -12.77 10.13 -17.64
C CYS A 68 -13.01 11.47 -18.35
N CYS A 69 -11.98 12.06 -18.97
CA CYS A 69 -12.10 13.22 -19.85
C CYS A 69 -12.12 12.84 -21.34
N GLY A 70 -12.42 11.58 -21.67
CA GLY A 70 -12.99 11.25 -22.97
C GLY A 70 -14.42 11.81 -23.03
N PRO A 71 -14.95 12.21 -24.20
CA PRO A 71 -16.29 12.78 -24.27
C PRO A 71 -17.29 11.75 -23.75
N CYS A 72 -17.83 11.97 -22.55
CA CYS A 72 -19.11 11.42 -22.14
C CYS A 72 -20.15 11.99 -23.12
N ARG A 73 -20.29 11.32 -24.26
CA ARG A 73 -21.31 11.55 -25.26
C ARG A 73 -22.29 10.39 -25.19
N SER A 74 -23.14 10.43 -24.17
CA SER A 74 -24.52 9.90 -24.15
C SER A 74 -25.15 10.25 -22.81
#